data_AF-A0A7S2NIH1-F1
#
_entry.id   AF-A0A7S2NIH1-F1
#
_cell.length_a   1.000
_cell.length_b   1.000
_cell.length_c   1.000
_cell.angle_alpha   90.00
_cell.angle_beta   90.00
_cell.angle_gamma   90.00
#
_symmetry.space_group_name_H-M   'P 1'
#
loop_
_entity.id
_entity.type
_entity.pdbx_description
1 polymer ?
#
loop_
_entity_poly.entity_id
_entity_poly.type
_entity_poly.pdbx_seq_one_letter_code
_entity_poly.pdbx_strand_id
1 'polypeptide(L)'
;MKREWLLPSSSSVAVVTCHVVLKTPNGREVWTSRKPPGASAPQAVGPHMANQAQPAQRPAEPVRFVVDDAWGVAFQAWNAAAKTLQLHEVGRYEVARHALWPSVEGTVDRCMEQWLPDAGARRELFKDVPEDIRTSARRRQAIQILGLPEELCAEAARDIAPTLSMEMELLDVGEFVDLDGDGRRLLQVLREGKPSGPAVADLSKVTAHFRIAKLLMNAFIKDTRMGLANTTDGLVMREDRSKAPIDFVVGEEDAADEGEYVPPCVGRVLAMPPGGVTEGMRFEVVLRDGVPVSEMEKAINVAYASGAMDREVMPDTSGPIVIRVEVERVAPAA
;
A
#
# COMPACT_ATOMS: atom_id res chain seq x y z
N MET A 1 17.45 0.40 -19.42
CA MET A 1 16.96 -0.69 -18.55
C MET A 1 15.87 -1.42 -19.33
N LYS A 2 16.01 -2.73 -19.59
CA LYS A 2 14.91 -3.51 -20.20
C LYS A 2 13.89 -3.74 -19.08
N ARG A 3 12.67 -3.26 -19.26
CA ARG A 3 11.58 -3.42 -18.29
C ARG A 3 10.95 -4.79 -18.49
N GLU A 4 11.27 -5.77 -17.66
CA GLU A 4 10.85 -7.17 -17.89
C GLU A 4 9.35 -7.36 -17.70
N TRP A 5 8.73 -6.58 -16.81
CA TRP A 5 7.27 -6.55 -16.61
C TRP A 5 6.48 -6.08 -17.84
N LEU A 6 7.12 -5.44 -18.83
CA LEU A 6 6.47 -5.10 -20.10
C LEU A 6 6.34 -6.31 -21.03
N LEU A 7 7.02 -7.42 -20.73
CA LEU A 7 6.97 -8.63 -21.53
C LEU A 7 5.72 -9.45 -21.12
N PRO A 8 4.83 -9.82 -22.08
CA PRO A 8 3.61 -10.57 -21.78
C PRO A 8 3.82 -11.95 -21.11
N SER A 9 5.05 -12.49 -21.19
CA SER A 9 5.42 -13.80 -20.63
C SER A 9 6.15 -13.70 -19.28
N SER A 10 6.28 -12.51 -18.71
CA SER A 10 6.98 -12.30 -17.45
C SER A 10 6.08 -12.62 -16.25
N SER A 11 6.62 -13.27 -15.23
CA SER A 11 6.00 -13.37 -13.90
C SER A 11 6.23 -12.12 -13.05
N SER A 12 6.89 -11.10 -13.61
CA SER A 12 7.17 -9.83 -12.94
C SER A 12 6.00 -8.85 -13.09
N VAL A 13 5.60 -8.27 -11.97
CA VAL A 13 4.59 -7.22 -11.85
C VAL A 13 5.30 -5.89 -11.56
N ALA A 14 4.81 -4.78 -12.10
CA ALA A 14 5.35 -3.47 -11.75
C ALA A 14 4.54 -2.76 -10.68
N VAL A 15 5.23 -2.08 -9.77
CA VAL A 15 4.65 -1.05 -8.91
C VAL A 15 5.19 0.28 -9.38
N VAL A 16 4.31 1.19 -9.78
CA VAL A 16 4.68 2.49 -10.34
C VAL A 16 4.35 3.60 -9.35
N THR A 17 5.20 4.61 -9.31
CA THR A 17 4.97 5.85 -8.55
C THR A 17 4.89 7.00 -9.54
N CYS A 18 3.81 7.80 -9.48
CA CYS A 18 3.59 8.88 -10.43
C CYS A 18 2.80 10.06 -9.86
N HIS A 19 2.99 11.23 -10.46
CA HIS A 19 2.02 12.31 -10.35
C HIS A 19 0.98 12.20 -11.46
N VAL A 20 -0.29 12.33 -11.12
CA VAL A 20 -1.39 12.31 -12.08
C VAL A 20 -2.29 13.51 -11.83
N VAL A 21 -2.68 14.17 -12.91
CA VAL A 21 -3.63 15.30 -12.92
C VAL A 21 -4.72 14.99 -13.92
N LEU A 22 -5.98 15.04 -13.49
CA LEU A 22 -7.15 14.85 -14.34
C LEU A 22 -7.89 16.18 -14.46
N LYS A 23 -8.13 16.62 -15.70
CA LYS A 23 -8.85 17.87 -16.01
C LYS A 23 -9.99 17.60 -16.99
N THR A 24 -11.09 18.32 -16.85
CA THR A 24 -12.15 18.38 -17.86
C THR A 24 -11.68 19.10 -19.13
N PRO A 25 -12.42 19.01 -20.25
CA PRO A 25 -12.06 19.69 -21.49
C PRO A 25 -11.94 21.22 -21.39
N ASN A 26 -12.64 21.84 -20.44
CA ASN A 26 -12.54 23.28 -20.14
C ASN A 26 -11.39 23.63 -19.17
N GLY A 27 -10.53 22.67 -18.83
CA GLY A 27 -9.35 22.88 -18.00
C GLY A 27 -9.58 22.83 -16.48
N ARG A 28 -10.81 22.55 -16.01
CA ARG A 28 -11.09 22.40 -14.58
C ARG A 28 -10.48 21.10 -14.07
N GLU A 29 -9.67 21.21 -13.02
CA GLU A 29 -9.07 20.06 -12.33
C GLU A 29 -10.17 19.27 -11.60
N VAL A 30 -10.25 17.99 -11.92
CA VAL A 30 -11.15 17.00 -11.29
C VAL A 30 -10.45 16.36 -10.10
N TRP A 31 -9.18 15.99 -10.30
CA TRP A 31 -8.37 15.30 -9.31
C TRP A 31 -6.90 15.50 -9.61
N THR A 32 -6.07 15.52 -8.57
CA THR A 32 -4.63 15.66 -8.70
C THR A 32 -3.95 14.97 -7.54
N SER A 33 -2.83 14.29 -7.81
CA SER A 33 -1.92 13.84 -6.76
C SER A 33 -0.82 14.85 -6.43
N ARG A 34 -0.80 16.01 -7.11
CA ARG A 34 0.12 17.12 -6.80
C ARG A 34 -0.39 18.03 -5.69
N LYS A 35 -1.57 17.75 -5.12
CA LYS A 35 -2.14 18.48 -4.00
C LYS A 35 -2.68 17.47 -2.98
N PRO A 36 -2.75 17.82 -1.69
CA PRO A 36 -3.37 16.96 -0.70
C PRO A 36 -4.85 16.68 -0.99
N PRO A 37 -5.37 15.52 -0.51
CA PRO A 37 -6.79 15.20 -0.56
C PRO A 37 -7.66 16.34 -0.01
N GLY A 38 -8.73 16.68 -0.73
CA GLY A 38 -9.66 17.73 -0.33
C GLY A 38 -9.23 19.17 -0.66
N ALA A 39 -8.04 19.42 -1.21
CA ALA A 39 -7.62 20.75 -1.65
C ALA A 39 -8.45 21.30 -2.83
N SER A 40 -9.11 20.43 -3.59
CA SER A 40 -9.97 20.76 -4.73
C SER A 40 -11.44 20.99 -4.36
N ALA A 41 -11.84 20.69 -3.12
CA ALA A 41 -13.19 20.97 -2.60
C ALA A 41 -13.12 22.12 -1.58
N PRO A 42 -13.99 23.15 -1.68
CA PRO A 42 -14.09 24.14 -0.61
C PRO A 42 -14.57 23.41 0.66
N GLN A 43 -13.69 23.21 1.64
CA GLN A 43 -14.09 22.66 2.94
C GLN A 43 -15.10 23.61 3.57
N ALA A 44 -16.32 23.12 3.80
CA ALA A 44 -17.26 23.78 4.70
C ALA A 44 -16.71 23.64 6.12
N VAL A 45 -16.09 24.69 6.63
CA VAL A 45 -15.51 24.72 7.98
C VAL A 45 -16.66 24.64 8.99
N GLY A 46 -16.80 23.50 9.67
CA GLY A 46 -17.74 23.39 10.78
C GLY A 46 -17.37 24.36 11.92
N PRO A 47 -18.35 24.82 12.73
CA PRO A 47 -18.14 25.85 13.75
C PRO A 47 -17.06 25.50 14.79
N HIS A 48 -16.72 24.21 14.94
CA HIS A 48 -15.69 23.73 15.87
C HIS A 48 -14.25 23.87 15.33
N MET A 49 -14.05 24.15 14.03
CA MET A 49 -12.72 24.29 13.42
C MET A 49 -12.34 25.75 13.12
N ALA A 50 -13.21 26.72 13.44
CA ALA A 50 -13.00 28.14 13.18
C ALA A 50 -11.82 28.77 13.95
N ASN A 51 -11.36 28.12 15.03
CA ASN A 51 -10.26 28.61 15.89
C ASN A 51 -8.95 27.80 15.74
N GLN A 52 -8.86 26.84 14.81
CA GLN A 52 -7.58 26.17 14.54
C GLN A 52 -6.77 26.98 13.53
N ALA A 53 -5.52 27.32 13.90
CA ALA A 53 -4.56 27.98 13.03
C ALA A 53 -4.17 27.03 11.88
N GLN A 54 -4.86 27.19 10.75
CA GLN A 54 -4.79 26.37 9.53
C GLN A 54 -5.08 24.87 9.74
N PRO A 55 -5.99 24.27 8.95
CA PRO A 55 -6.08 22.81 8.91
C PRO A 55 -4.72 22.25 8.50
N ALA A 56 -4.28 21.18 9.18
CA ALA A 56 -3.01 20.52 8.85
C ALA A 56 -3.01 20.14 7.37
N GLN A 57 -2.33 20.93 6.53
CA GLN A 57 -2.19 20.66 5.12
C GLN A 57 -1.25 19.47 4.98
N ARG A 58 -1.78 18.31 4.60
CA ARG A 58 -0.95 17.18 4.23
C ARG A 58 -0.07 17.57 3.03
N PRO A 59 1.17 17.08 2.93
CA PRO A 59 1.97 17.28 1.73
C PRO A 59 1.29 16.64 0.52
N ALA A 60 1.57 17.15 -0.68
CA ALA A 60 1.23 16.48 -1.91
C ALA A 60 2.04 15.19 -2.03
N GLU A 61 1.38 14.07 -2.31
CA GLU A 61 2.05 12.76 -2.38
C GLU A 61 1.78 12.11 -3.74
N PRO A 62 2.82 11.62 -4.43
CA PRO A 62 2.62 10.85 -5.65
C PRO A 62 1.79 9.60 -5.35
N VAL A 63 1.00 9.16 -6.33
CA VAL A 63 0.27 7.90 -6.20
C VAL A 63 1.22 6.76 -6.54
N ARG A 64 1.16 5.72 -5.71
CA ARG A 64 1.84 4.46 -5.95
C ARG A 64 0.79 3.36 -6.13
N PHE A 65 0.88 2.60 -7.22
CA PHE A 65 -0.08 1.52 -7.51
C PHE A 65 0.58 0.37 -8.28
N VAL A 66 -0.07 -0.80 -8.25
CA VAL A 66 0.37 -2.01 -8.95
C VAL A 66 -0.18 -1.98 -10.38
N VAL A 67 0.70 -2.14 -11.37
CA VAL A 67 0.33 -2.32 -12.78
C VAL A 67 0.09 -3.80 -13.02
N ASP A 68 -1.18 -4.17 -13.08
CA ASP A 68 -1.63 -5.57 -13.13
C ASP A 68 -2.47 -5.81 -14.40
N ASP A 69 -1.91 -6.55 -15.36
CA ASP A 69 -2.61 -6.93 -16.59
C ASP A 69 -3.54 -8.13 -16.39
N ALA A 70 -3.27 -8.99 -15.41
CA ALA A 70 -3.99 -10.24 -15.18
C ALA A 70 -5.39 -9.99 -14.61
N TRP A 71 -5.53 -8.97 -13.76
CA TRP A 71 -6.83 -8.56 -13.23
C TRP A 71 -7.70 -7.79 -14.23
N GLY A 72 -7.14 -7.45 -15.39
CA GLY A 72 -7.84 -6.85 -16.52
C GLY A 72 -8.43 -5.46 -16.28
N VAL A 73 -8.29 -4.87 -15.08
CA VAL A 73 -9.09 -3.71 -14.74
C VAL A 73 -8.53 -2.88 -13.56
N ALA A 74 -8.25 -1.60 -13.81
CA ALA A 74 -8.38 -0.41 -12.97
C ALA A 74 -7.52 0.69 -13.62
N PHE A 75 -8.14 1.76 -14.11
CA PHE A 75 -7.46 2.79 -14.90
C PHE A 75 -6.59 2.23 -16.04
N GLN A 76 -7.20 1.55 -17.01
CA GLN A 76 -6.49 1.05 -18.21
C GLN A 76 -5.65 2.16 -18.87
N ALA A 77 -6.14 3.40 -18.82
CA ALA A 77 -5.42 4.57 -19.27
C ALA A 77 -4.14 4.85 -18.46
N TRP A 78 -4.14 4.64 -17.13
CA TRP A 78 -2.97 4.80 -16.28
C TRP A 78 -1.95 3.70 -16.54
N ASN A 79 -2.38 2.44 -16.63
CA ASN A 79 -1.49 1.33 -16.97
C ASN A 79 -0.87 1.55 -18.35
N ALA A 80 -1.67 1.92 -19.35
CA ALA A 80 -1.16 2.24 -20.69
C ALA A 80 -0.17 3.41 -20.68
N ALA A 81 -0.50 4.49 -19.98
CA ALA A 81 0.39 5.65 -19.84
C ALA A 81 1.73 5.26 -19.18
N ALA A 82 1.68 4.58 -18.03
CA ALA A 82 2.87 4.14 -17.30
C ALA A 82 3.79 3.22 -18.14
N LYS A 83 3.20 2.37 -19.00
CA LYS A 83 3.95 1.51 -19.93
C LYS A 83 4.66 2.31 -21.03
N THR A 84 4.10 3.44 -21.45
CA THR A 84 4.66 4.28 -22.52
C THR A 84 5.71 5.29 -22.04
N LEU A 85 5.64 5.71 -20.77
CA LEU A 85 6.49 6.78 -20.23
C LEU A 85 7.87 6.31 -19.80
N GLN A 86 8.89 7.13 -20.04
CA GLN A 86 10.18 7.05 -19.37
C GLN A 86 10.13 7.65 -17.97
N LEU A 87 11.12 7.33 -17.13
CA LEU A 87 11.22 7.95 -15.81
C LEU A 87 11.42 9.47 -15.97
N HIS A 88 10.68 10.22 -15.15
CA HIS A 88 10.54 11.68 -15.16
C HIS A 88 9.94 12.27 -16.45
N GLU A 89 9.37 11.44 -17.32
CA GLU A 89 8.63 11.92 -18.49
C GLU A 89 7.20 12.31 -18.10
N VAL A 90 6.74 13.44 -18.64
CA VAL A 90 5.35 13.90 -18.51
C VAL A 90 4.58 13.58 -19.79
N GLY A 91 3.67 12.62 -19.72
CA GLY A 91 2.71 12.32 -20.77
C GLY A 91 1.42 13.10 -20.63
N ARG A 92 0.81 13.44 -21.76
CA ARG A 92 -0.53 14.02 -21.83
C ARG A 92 -1.42 13.14 -22.69
N TYR A 93 -2.57 12.76 -22.15
CA TYR A 93 -3.48 11.80 -22.76
C TYR A 93 -4.90 12.35 -22.74
N GLU A 94 -5.63 12.12 -23.82
CA GLU A 94 -7.09 12.21 -23.79
C GLU A 94 -7.63 10.85 -23.38
N VAL A 95 -8.40 10.82 -22.31
CA VAL A 95 -8.89 9.58 -21.70
C VAL A 95 -10.40 9.61 -21.64
N ALA A 96 -11.02 8.59 -22.21
CA ALA A 96 -12.45 8.43 -22.12
C ALA A 96 -12.83 8.07 -20.68
N ARG A 97 -13.91 8.66 -20.17
CA ARG A 97 -14.40 8.42 -18.80
C ARG A 97 -14.62 6.92 -18.52
N HIS A 98 -15.06 6.17 -19.54
CA HIS A 98 -15.31 4.74 -19.36
C HIS A 98 -14.04 3.92 -19.06
N ALA A 99 -12.87 4.40 -19.47
CA ALA A 99 -11.57 3.77 -19.20
C ALA A 99 -11.06 4.03 -17.77
N LEU A 100 -11.70 4.95 -17.06
CA LEU A 100 -11.33 5.36 -15.70
C LEU A 100 -12.38 4.97 -14.62
N TRP A 101 -13.68 4.80 -14.95
CA TRP A 101 -14.76 4.61 -13.95
C TRP A 101 -15.59 3.31 -14.07
N PRO A 102 -16.33 3.03 -15.15
CA PRO A 102 -17.02 1.75 -15.36
C PRO A 102 -16.11 0.53 -15.30
N SER A 103 -14.87 0.67 -15.77
CA SER A 103 -13.83 -0.34 -15.57
C SER A 103 -13.58 -0.54 -14.07
N VAL A 104 -13.37 0.53 -13.32
CA VAL A 104 -13.09 0.47 -11.88
C VAL A 104 -14.19 -0.24 -11.07
N GLU A 105 -15.48 0.01 -11.32
CA GLU A 105 -16.55 -0.73 -10.61
C GLU A 105 -16.51 -2.23 -10.92
N GLY A 106 -16.31 -2.61 -12.19
CA GLY A 106 -16.17 -4.02 -12.56
C GLY A 106 -14.95 -4.70 -11.92
N THR A 107 -13.85 -3.98 -11.70
CA THR A 107 -12.72 -4.48 -10.88
C THR A 107 -13.13 -4.68 -9.43
N VAL A 108 -13.80 -3.67 -8.87
CA VAL A 108 -14.20 -3.63 -7.46
C VAL A 108 -15.15 -4.78 -7.17
N ASP A 109 -16.12 -5.04 -8.04
CA ASP A 109 -17.03 -6.18 -7.96
C ASP A 109 -16.28 -7.51 -8.00
N ARG A 110 -15.37 -7.69 -8.96
CA ARG A 110 -14.55 -8.90 -9.05
C ARG A 110 -13.67 -9.12 -7.82
N CYS A 111 -13.06 -8.05 -7.28
CA CYS A 111 -12.31 -8.08 -6.04
C CYS A 111 -13.21 -8.47 -4.86
N MET A 112 -14.41 -7.91 -4.78
CA MET A 112 -15.37 -8.26 -3.74
C MET A 112 -15.79 -9.73 -3.79
N GLU A 113 -15.95 -10.29 -5.00
CA GLU A 113 -16.31 -11.69 -5.21
C GLU A 113 -15.16 -12.66 -4.88
N GLN A 114 -13.96 -12.37 -5.37
CA GLN A 114 -12.83 -13.30 -5.31
C GLN A 114 -12.01 -13.18 -4.02
N TRP A 115 -11.79 -11.95 -3.54
CA TRP A 115 -10.89 -11.67 -2.41
C TRP A 115 -11.62 -11.27 -1.15
N LEU A 116 -12.87 -10.84 -1.27
CA LEU A 116 -13.74 -10.57 -0.13
C LEU A 116 -14.97 -11.50 -0.10
N PRO A 117 -14.80 -12.83 -0.21
CA PRO A 117 -15.93 -13.75 -0.27
C PRO A 117 -16.77 -13.66 1.01
N ASP A 118 -18.04 -14.02 0.86
CA ASP A 118 -19.01 -14.05 1.94
C ASP A 118 -18.75 -15.25 2.86
N ALA A 119 -17.83 -15.08 3.80
CA ALA A 119 -17.44 -16.09 4.79
C ALA A 119 -18.32 -16.02 6.05
N GLY A 120 -18.52 -17.15 6.72
CA GLY A 120 -19.34 -17.25 7.94
C GLY A 120 -18.92 -16.25 9.04
N ALA A 121 -17.61 -16.07 9.24
CA ALA A 121 -17.09 -15.09 10.20
C ALA A 121 -17.46 -13.62 9.85
N ARG A 122 -17.58 -13.28 8.56
CA ARG A 122 -18.03 -11.94 8.13
C ARG A 122 -19.53 -11.76 8.25
N ARG A 123 -20.33 -12.81 7.97
CA ARG A 123 -21.78 -12.73 8.17
C ARG A 123 -22.13 -12.44 9.61
N GLU A 124 -21.39 -13.04 10.55
CA GLU A 124 -21.57 -12.80 11.98
C GLU A 124 -21.16 -11.38 12.38
N LEU A 125 -20.00 -10.89 11.90
CA LEU A 125 -19.51 -9.52 12.12
C LEU A 125 -20.48 -8.44 11.65
N PHE A 126 -21.25 -8.73 10.59
CA PHE A 126 -22.20 -7.79 10.00
C PHE A 126 -23.67 -8.20 10.17
N LYS A 127 -24.00 -9.11 11.11
CA LYS A 127 -25.38 -9.62 11.25
C LYS A 127 -26.39 -8.52 11.59
N ASP A 128 -25.96 -7.54 12.37
CA ASP A 128 -26.78 -6.41 12.85
C ASP A 128 -26.53 -5.12 12.05
N VAL A 129 -25.69 -5.18 11.01
CA VAL A 129 -25.36 -4.01 10.17
C VAL A 129 -26.30 -3.95 8.97
N PRO A 130 -26.98 -2.80 8.74
CA PRO A 130 -27.82 -2.59 7.56
C PRO A 130 -27.12 -2.95 6.24
N GLU A 131 -27.85 -3.57 5.31
CA GLU A 131 -27.30 -4.16 4.08
C GLU A 131 -26.58 -3.15 3.18
N ASP A 132 -27.08 -1.92 3.13
CA ASP A 132 -26.48 -0.78 2.43
C ASP A 132 -25.12 -0.40 3.02
N ILE A 133 -24.99 -0.40 4.35
CA ILE A 133 -23.74 -0.12 5.07
C ILE A 133 -22.73 -1.25 4.82
N ARG A 134 -23.17 -2.51 4.83
CA ARG A 134 -22.30 -3.68 4.54
C ARG A 134 -21.72 -3.62 3.14
N THR A 135 -22.59 -3.35 2.15
CA THR A 135 -22.19 -3.23 0.75
C THR A 135 -21.21 -2.07 0.56
N SER A 136 -21.48 -0.92 1.19
CA SER A 136 -20.57 0.24 1.18
C SER A 136 -19.21 -0.04 1.82
N ALA A 137 -19.17 -0.77 2.93
CA ALA A 137 -17.93 -1.14 3.63
C ALA A 137 -17.08 -2.12 2.81
N ARG A 138 -17.72 -3.16 2.24
CA ARG A 138 -17.04 -4.12 1.34
C ARG A 138 -16.48 -3.43 0.10
N ARG A 139 -17.24 -2.51 -0.49
CA ARG A 139 -16.80 -1.71 -1.64
C ARG A 139 -15.58 -0.86 -1.30
N ARG A 140 -15.58 -0.17 -0.15
CA ARG A 140 -14.41 0.60 0.33
C ARG A 140 -13.19 -0.28 0.56
N GLN A 141 -13.36 -1.44 1.16
CA GLN A 141 -12.25 -2.38 1.36
C GLN A 141 -11.68 -2.88 0.02
N ALA A 142 -12.53 -3.17 -0.97
CA ALA A 142 -12.08 -3.55 -2.30
C ALA A 142 -11.32 -2.41 -3.00
N ILE A 143 -11.78 -1.16 -2.92
CA ILE A 143 -11.07 0.03 -3.42
C ILE A 143 -9.67 0.14 -2.79
N GLN A 144 -9.57 -0.10 -1.49
CA GLN A 144 -8.30 -0.09 -0.78
C GLN A 144 -7.40 -1.22 -1.28
N ILE A 145 -7.85 -2.49 -1.28
CA ILE A 145 -7.08 -3.65 -1.75
C ILE A 145 -6.54 -3.44 -3.17
N LEU A 146 -7.37 -2.84 -4.02
CA LEU A 146 -7.06 -2.64 -5.44
C LEU A 146 -6.08 -1.51 -5.71
N GLY A 147 -5.72 -0.70 -4.71
CA GLY A 147 -4.82 0.40 -5.01
C GLY A 147 -5.53 1.62 -5.62
N LEU A 148 -6.80 1.87 -5.33
CA LEU A 148 -7.59 2.89 -6.05
C LEU A 148 -7.78 4.18 -5.23
N PRO A 149 -7.61 5.38 -5.83
CA PRO A 149 -7.94 6.64 -5.17
C PRO A 149 -9.43 6.71 -4.86
N GLU A 150 -9.76 6.83 -3.57
CA GLU A 150 -11.16 6.82 -3.10
C GLU A 150 -11.97 7.97 -3.70
N GLU A 151 -11.36 9.14 -3.93
CA GLU A 151 -12.02 10.31 -4.51
C GLU A 151 -12.46 10.09 -5.96
N LEU A 152 -11.68 9.31 -6.71
CA LEU A 152 -12.07 8.90 -8.05
C LEU A 152 -13.15 7.82 -7.97
N CYS A 153 -13.16 6.97 -6.96
CA CYS A 153 -14.17 5.93 -6.81
C CYS A 153 -15.50 6.43 -6.19
N ALA A 154 -15.61 7.70 -5.82
CA ALA A 154 -16.81 8.27 -5.21
C ALA A 154 -17.91 8.56 -6.24
N GLU A 155 -19.17 8.30 -5.89
CA GLU A 155 -20.32 8.49 -6.79
C GLU A 155 -20.51 9.95 -7.24
N ALA A 156 -20.04 10.92 -6.46
CA ALA A 156 -20.06 12.34 -6.81
C ALA A 156 -19.16 12.71 -8.02
N ALA A 157 -18.24 11.82 -8.42
CA ALA A 157 -17.41 11.98 -9.62
C ALA A 157 -18.16 11.60 -10.93
N ARG A 158 -19.45 11.21 -10.86
CA ARG A 158 -20.21 10.71 -12.03
C ARG A 158 -20.77 11.80 -12.95
N ASP A 159 -20.86 13.05 -12.51
CA ASP A 159 -21.30 14.22 -13.31
C ASP A 159 -20.16 14.93 -14.07
N ILE A 160 -19.18 14.14 -14.52
CA ILE A 160 -18.00 14.63 -15.22
C ILE A 160 -18.14 14.36 -16.73
N ALA A 161 -17.55 15.28 -17.53
CA ALA A 161 -17.47 15.21 -18.98
C ALA A 161 -17.08 13.81 -19.49
N PRO A 162 -17.55 13.40 -20.69
CA PRO A 162 -17.31 12.07 -21.25
C PRO A 162 -15.84 11.78 -21.56
N THR A 163 -15.04 12.83 -21.74
CA THR A 163 -13.59 12.77 -21.92
C THR A 163 -12.89 13.68 -20.91
N LEU A 164 -11.68 13.28 -20.53
CA LEU A 164 -10.79 14.02 -19.64
C LEU A 164 -9.42 14.16 -20.27
N SER A 165 -8.71 15.23 -19.91
CA SER A 165 -7.27 15.34 -20.14
C SER A 165 -6.54 14.81 -18.91
N MET A 166 -5.67 13.84 -19.13
CA MET A 166 -4.81 13.26 -18.10
C MET A 166 -3.36 13.66 -18.36
N GLU A 167 -2.74 14.29 -17.37
CA GLU A 167 -1.28 14.47 -17.32
C GLU A 167 -0.71 13.46 -16.34
N MET A 168 0.27 12.67 -16.76
CA MET A 168 0.96 11.69 -15.91
C MET A 168 2.46 11.91 -15.98
N GLU A 169 3.11 12.01 -14.82
CA GLU A 169 4.56 12.05 -14.68
C GLU A 169 5.02 10.80 -13.93
N LEU A 170 5.77 9.94 -14.61
CA LEU A 170 6.27 8.70 -14.02
C LEU A 170 7.52 9.01 -13.20
N LEU A 171 7.52 8.73 -11.90
CA LEU A 171 8.64 9.05 -11.00
C LEU A 171 9.53 7.84 -10.74
N ASP A 172 8.92 6.67 -10.52
CA ASP A 172 9.64 5.45 -10.18
C ASP A 172 8.88 4.20 -10.64
N VAL A 173 9.63 3.12 -10.87
CA VAL A 173 9.10 1.80 -11.23
C VAL A 173 9.89 0.73 -10.47
N GLY A 174 9.21 0.02 -9.57
CA GLY A 174 9.75 -1.20 -8.94
C GLY A 174 9.22 -2.43 -9.66
N GLU A 175 10.10 -3.38 -9.97
CA GLU A 175 9.72 -4.69 -10.50
C GLU A 175 9.66 -5.70 -9.36
N PHE A 176 8.55 -6.41 -9.26
CA PHE A 176 8.25 -7.36 -8.20
C PHE A 176 7.93 -8.73 -8.79
N VAL A 177 8.34 -9.78 -8.09
CA VAL A 177 7.93 -11.15 -8.34
C VAL A 177 6.61 -11.39 -7.62
N ASP A 178 5.61 -11.88 -8.33
CA ASP A 178 4.39 -12.41 -7.72
C ASP A 178 4.67 -13.79 -7.13
N LEU A 179 4.65 -13.89 -5.80
CA LEU A 179 5.04 -15.11 -5.08
C LEU A 179 4.04 -16.24 -5.26
N ASP A 180 2.77 -15.92 -5.51
CA ASP A 180 1.68 -16.90 -5.60
C ASP A 180 1.07 -17.00 -7.00
N GLY A 181 1.32 -16.01 -7.85
CA GLY A 181 0.67 -15.88 -9.16
C GLY A 181 -0.76 -15.33 -9.08
N ASP A 182 -1.17 -14.80 -7.93
CA ASP A 182 -2.50 -14.19 -7.72
C ASP A 182 -2.47 -12.66 -7.56
N GLY A 183 -1.26 -12.08 -7.57
CA GLY A 183 -1.00 -10.65 -7.47
C GLY A 183 -1.04 -10.09 -6.05
N ARG A 184 -1.23 -10.90 -5.00
CA ARG A 184 -1.47 -10.42 -3.62
C ARG A 184 -0.19 -10.21 -2.81
N ARG A 185 0.81 -11.06 -3.04
CA ARG A 185 2.13 -11.00 -2.38
C ARG A 185 3.22 -10.74 -3.42
N LEU A 186 3.66 -9.49 -3.48
CA LEU A 186 4.67 -9.06 -4.45
C LEU A 186 6.00 -8.84 -3.73
N LEU A 187 7.08 -9.45 -4.21
CA LEU A 187 8.41 -9.36 -3.63
C LEU A 187 9.40 -8.68 -4.58
N GLN A 188 10.14 -7.70 -4.10
CA GLN A 188 11.30 -7.14 -4.78
C GLN A 188 12.54 -7.33 -3.92
N VAL A 189 13.53 -8.05 -4.43
CA VAL A 189 14.86 -8.11 -3.81
C VAL A 189 15.68 -6.92 -4.31
N LEU A 190 16.08 -6.05 -3.39
CA LEU A 190 16.84 -4.83 -3.66
C LEU A 190 18.34 -5.05 -3.52
N ARG A 191 18.72 -6.00 -2.67
CA ARG A 191 20.08 -6.47 -2.47
C ARG A 191 20.03 -7.92 -2.01
N GLU A 192 20.75 -8.79 -2.72
CA GLU A 192 20.95 -10.17 -2.30
C GLU A 192 21.77 -10.24 -1.01
N GLY A 193 21.42 -11.21 -0.16
CA GLY A 193 22.18 -11.49 1.05
C GLY A 193 23.48 -12.24 0.76
N LYS A 194 24.25 -12.52 1.81
CA LYS A 194 25.46 -13.34 1.73
C LYS A 194 25.08 -14.76 1.27
N PRO A 195 25.78 -15.33 0.27
CA PRO A 195 25.48 -16.67 -0.24
C PRO A 195 25.89 -17.78 0.74
N SER A 196 26.81 -17.49 1.65
CA SER A 196 27.23 -18.36 2.74
C SER A 196 26.78 -17.77 4.07
N GLY A 197 25.92 -18.49 4.78
CA GLY A 197 25.41 -18.07 6.09
C GLY A 197 24.11 -18.79 6.46
N PRO A 198 23.69 -18.71 7.72
CA PRO A 198 22.38 -19.20 8.13
C PRO A 198 21.29 -18.37 7.43
N ALA A 199 20.30 -19.06 6.87
CA ALA A 199 19.06 -18.43 6.45
C ALA A 199 18.16 -18.25 7.67
N VAL A 200 17.33 -17.21 7.63
CA VAL A 200 16.28 -17.00 8.63
C VAL A 200 15.33 -18.20 8.62
N ALA A 201 15.13 -18.77 9.80
CA ALA A 201 14.15 -19.80 10.09
C ALA A 201 13.35 -19.41 11.33
N ASP A 202 12.30 -20.17 11.63
CA ASP A 202 11.56 -20.03 12.89
C ASP A 202 12.52 -20.10 14.08
N LEU A 203 12.29 -19.25 15.09
CA LEU A 203 13.14 -19.07 16.28
C LEU A 203 14.57 -18.57 16.02
N SER A 204 14.89 -18.13 14.80
CA SER A 204 16.18 -17.48 14.53
C SER A 204 16.24 -16.11 15.19
N LYS A 205 17.42 -15.74 15.69
CA LYS A 205 17.70 -14.38 16.17
C LYS A 205 18.09 -13.51 14.98
N VAL A 206 17.35 -12.44 14.76
CA VAL A 206 17.52 -11.54 13.63
C VAL A 206 17.77 -10.12 14.14
N THR A 207 18.78 -9.48 13.56
CA THR A 207 19.06 -8.05 13.72
C THR A 207 18.67 -7.38 12.40
N ALA A 208 17.65 -6.51 12.41
CA ALA A 208 17.16 -5.91 11.17
C ALA A 208 16.60 -4.49 11.34
N HIS A 209 16.58 -3.77 10.22
CA HIS A 209 15.76 -2.57 10.04
C HIS A 209 14.51 -2.92 9.25
N PHE A 210 13.37 -2.36 9.62
CA PHE A 210 12.15 -2.53 8.84
C PHE A 210 11.28 -1.27 8.81
N ARG A 211 10.49 -1.14 7.75
CA ARG A 211 9.51 -0.06 7.57
C ARG A 211 8.21 -0.64 7.03
N ILE A 212 7.09 -0.17 7.59
CA ILE A 212 5.74 -0.51 7.13
C ILE A 212 5.03 0.78 6.67
N ALA A 213 4.43 0.77 5.47
CA ALA A 213 3.70 1.91 4.92
C ALA A 213 2.43 1.44 4.18
N LYS A 214 1.40 2.29 4.01
CA LYS A 214 0.34 1.99 3.03
C LYS A 214 0.91 2.03 1.62
N LEU A 215 0.41 1.14 0.76
CA LEU A 215 0.74 1.14 -0.67
C LEU A 215 0.10 2.34 -1.39
N LEU A 216 -1.14 2.69 -1.00
CA LEU A 216 -1.84 3.84 -1.56
C LEU A 216 -1.71 5.07 -0.71
N MET A 217 -1.25 6.13 -1.38
CA MET A 217 -0.78 7.35 -0.74
C MET A 217 0.42 7.00 0.12
N ASN A 218 1.40 7.88 0.25
CA ASN A 218 2.42 7.70 1.27
C ASN A 218 1.81 7.98 2.67
N ALA A 219 0.60 7.47 2.93
CA ALA A 219 -0.03 7.43 4.23
C ALA A 219 0.77 6.44 5.10
N PHE A 220 1.72 7.00 5.84
CA PHE A 220 2.37 6.32 6.94
C PHE A 220 1.31 5.93 7.97
N ILE A 221 1.01 4.63 8.09
CA ILE A 221 0.19 4.14 9.20
C ILE A 221 1.00 4.27 10.49
N LYS A 222 2.31 4.04 10.41
CA LYS A 222 3.22 4.12 11.55
C LYS A 222 4.66 4.06 11.07
N ASP A 223 5.44 5.11 11.32
CA ASP A 223 6.89 5.08 11.15
C ASP A 223 7.51 4.37 12.36
N THR A 224 7.67 3.05 12.27
CA THR A 224 8.42 2.28 13.28
C THR A 224 9.91 2.14 12.95
N ARG A 225 10.49 3.21 12.37
CA ARG A 225 11.93 3.55 12.33
C ARG A 225 12.67 3.16 11.04
N MET A 226 12.45 3.96 9.99
CA MET A 226 13.55 4.48 9.16
C MET A 226 13.25 5.95 8.88
N GLY A 227 14.04 6.87 9.44
CA GLY A 227 13.78 8.31 9.33
C GLY A 227 13.72 8.78 7.89
N LEU A 228 12.61 9.42 7.56
CA LEU A 228 12.43 10.09 6.29
C LEU A 228 13.00 11.49 6.42
N ALA A 229 13.97 11.82 5.57
CA ALA A 229 14.30 13.20 5.33
C ALA A 229 13.29 13.75 4.31
N ASN A 230 12.57 14.80 4.69
CA ASN A 230 11.73 15.56 3.76
C ASN A 230 12.65 16.48 2.94
N THR A 231 12.81 16.25 1.64
CA THR A 231 13.52 17.19 0.74
C THR A 231 12.53 17.86 -0.21
N THR A 232 12.99 18.91 -0.90
CA THR A 232 12.20 19.65 -1.91
C THR A 232 11.79 18.79 -3.12
N ASP A 233 12.42 17.62 -3.30
CA ASP A 233 12.18 16.69 -4.42
C ASP A 233 11.31 15.48 -4.02
N GLY A 234 10.73 15.49 -2.81
CA GLY A 234 9.88 14.43 -2.27
C GLY A 234 10.54 13.55 -1.21
N LEU A 235 9.93 12.39 -0.94
CA LEU A 235 10.39 11.41 0.05
C LEU A 235 11.61 10.66 -0.48
N VAL A 236 12.80 11.18 -0.19
CA VAL A 236 14.06 10.48 -0.46
C VAL A 236 14.40 9.60 0.74
N MET A 237 14.54 8.29 0.49
CA MET A 237 15.10 7.34 1.44
C MET A 237 16.55 7.74 1.75
N ARG A 238 16.78 8.41 2.88
CA ARG A 238 18.09 8.38 3.53
C ARG A 238 18.01 7.39 4.68
N GLU A 239 19.01 6.53 4.80
CA GLU A 239 19.28 5.84 6.08
C GLU A 239 19.25 6.90 7.18
N ASP A 240 18.30 6.80 8.09
CA ASP A 240 18.46 7.47 9.37
C ASP A 240 19.48 6.66 10.18
N ARG A 241 20.75 6.89 9.86
CA ARG A 241 21.91 6.26 10.51
C ARG A 241 21.97 6.52 12.02
N SER A 242 21.08 7.36 12.55
CA SER A 242 20.99 7.61 13.99
C SER A 242 20.18 6.54 14.74
N LYS A 243 19.45 5.66 14.05
CA LYS A 243 18.63 4.62 14.68
C LYS A 243 19.24 3.24 14.47
N ALA A 244 19.46 2.54 15.59
CA ALA A 244 20.05 1.19 15.60
C ALA A 244 19.06 0.15 15.07
N PRO A 245 19.56 -0.94 14.46
CA PRO A 245 18.72 -2.10 14.12
C PRO A 245 18.09 -2.70 15.38
N ILE A 246 16.99 -3.42 15.21
CA ILE A 246 16.29 -4.11 16.31
C ILE A 246 16.67 -5.58 16.30
N ASP A 247 16.96 -6.12 17.48
CA ASP A 247 17.16 -7.54 17.71
C ASP A 247 15.83 -8.20 18.12
N PHE A 248 15.45 -9.27 17.44
CA PHE A 248 14.26 -10.05 17.79
C PHE A 248 14.40 -11.51 17.40
N VAL A 249 13.50 -12.34 17.95
CA VAL A 249 13.37 -13.75 17.61
C VAL A 249 12.19 -13.91 16.65
N VAL A 250 12.43 -14.55 15.51
CA VAL A 250 11.36 -14.83 14.54
C VAL A 250 10.38 -15.84 15.16
N GLY A 251 9.09 -15.51 15.14
CA GLY A 251 8.03 -16.29 15.79
C GLY A 251 7.72 -15.86 17.23
N GLU A 252 8.52 -14.95 17.81
CA GLU A 252 8.32 -14.39 19.16
C GLU A 252 8.42 -12.85 19.13
N GLU A 253 7.94 -12.20 18.07
CA GLU A 253 8.08 -10.74 17.89
C GLU A 253 7.36 -9.92 18.98
N ASP A 254 6.30 -10.49 19.56
CA ASP A 254 5.50 -9.89 20.63
C ASP A 254 6.18 -9.95 22.00
N ALA A 255 7.16 -10.85 22.17
CA ALA A 255 7.97 -11.01 23.38
C ALA A 255 9.13 -10.00 23.49
N ALA A 256 9.27 -9.08 22.52
CA ALA A 256 10.30 -8.05 22.56
C ALA A 256 10.11 -7.07 23.74
N ASP A 257 11.25 -6.61 24.30
CA ASP A 257 11.33 -5.83 25.53
C ASP A 257 10.43 -4.56 25.53
N GLU A 258 10.11 -4.05 26.72
CA GLU A 258 9.33 -2.82 26.89
C GLU A 258 9.99 -1.62 26.18
N GLY A 259 9.46 -1.25 25.00
CA GLY A 259 9.92 -0.11 24.21
C GLY A 259 10.31 -0.45 22.75
N GLU A 260 10.43 -1.74 22.43
CA GLU A 260 10.89 -2.24 21.13
C GLU A 260 9.89 -3.22 20.54
N TYR A 261 8.67 -2.77 20.26
CA TYR A 261 7.67 -3.62 19.61
C TYR A 261 8.06 -3.95 18.17
N VAL A 262 8.23 -5.23 17.87
CA VAL A 262 8.34 -5.73 16.51
C VAL A 262 6.96 -6.24 16.06
N PRO A 263 6.37 -5.68 14.99
CA PRO A 263 5.13 -6.20 14.43
C PRO A 263 5.30 -7.67 13.97
N PRO A 264 4.44 -8.63 14.36
CA PRO A 264 4.53 -10.03 13.91
C PRO A 264 4.45 -10.23 12.39
N CYS A 265 3.96 -9.23 11.65
CA CYS A 265 4.02 -9.26 10.20
C CYS A 265 5.46 -9.16 9.65
N VAL A 266 6.41 -8.62 10.41
CA VAL A 266 7.84 -8.54 10.05
C VAL A 266 8.46 -9.94 10.01
N GLY A 267 8.23 -10.77 11.02
CA GLY A 267 8.67 -12.16 11.03
C GLY A 267 8.13 -12.97 9.86
N ARG A 268 6.83 -12.79 9.56
CA ARG A 268 6.20 -13.44 8.41
C ARG A 268 6.82 -13.07 7.07
N VAL A 269 7.16 -11.80 6.84
CA VAL A 269 7.78 -11.42 5.56
C VAL A 269 9.22 -11.92 5.42
N LEU A 270 9.93 -12.15 6.52
CA LEU A 270 11.27 -12.77 6.48
C LEU A 270 11.25 -14.21 5.95
N ALA A 271 10.11 -14.90 6.06
CA ALA A 271 9.94 -16.26 5.54
C ALA A 271 9.48 -16.30 4.07
N MET A 272 9.17 -15.16 3.45
CA MET A 272 8.58 -15.11 2.10
C MET A 272 9.58 -15.27 0.95
N PRO A 273 10.79 -14.66 0.98
CA PRO A 273 11.71 -14.77 -0.14
C PRO A 273 12.09 -16.21 -0.51
N PRO A 274 11.92 -16.62 -1.78
CA PRO A 274 12.29 -17.96 -2.21
C PRO A 274 13.80 -18.14 -2.09
N GLY A 275 14.23 -19.21 -1.41
CA GLY A 275 15.64 -19.43 -1.05
C GLY A 275 16.05 -18.94 0.34
N GLY A 276 15.13 -18.28 1.05
CA GLY A 276 15.34 -17.79 2.41
C GLY A 276 16.06 -16.45 2.47
N VAL A 277 15.96 -15.80 3.62
CA VAL A 277 16.62 -14.51 3.88
C VAL A 277 17.94 -14.73 4.59
N THR A 278 19.03 -14.14 4.10
CA THR A 278 20.35 -14.23 4.73
C THR A 278 20.89 -12.84 5.11
N GLU A 279 21.98 -12.83 5.86
CA GLU A 279 22.66 -11.61 6.29
C GLU A 279 22.99 -10.66 5.12
N GLY A 280 22.69 -9.38 5.27
CA GLY A 280 22.93 -8.35 4.27
C GLY A 280 21.84 -8.22 3.20
N MET A 281 20.82 -9.08 3.24
CA MET A 281 19.71 -9.03 2.29
C MET A 281 18.83 -7.80 2.55
N ARG A 282 18.41 -7.16 1.47
CA ARG A 282 17.44 -6.06 1.49
C ARG A 282 16.33 -6.36 0.50
N PHE A 283 15.09 -6.31 0.96
CA PHE A 283 13.95 -6.62 0.13
C PHE A 283 12.72 -5.82 0.55
N GLU A 284 11.74 -5.79 -0.33
CA GLU A 284 10.46 -5.12 -0.15
C GLU A 284 9.33 -6.08 -0.53
N VAL A 285 8.31 -6.15 0.33
CA VAL A 285 7.11 -6.97 0.12
C VAL A 285 5.90 -6.07 0.10
N VAL A 286 5.07 -6.19 -0.94
CA VAL A 286 3.73 -5.62 -0.98
C VAL A 286 2.72 -6.70 -0.61
N LEU A 287 1.90 -6.41 0.39
CA LEU A 287 0.78 -7.23 0.83
C LEU A 287 -0.50 -6.49 0.47
N ARG A 288 -1.17 -6.86 -0.62
CA ARG A 288 -2.38 -6.13 -1.09
C ARG A 288 -3.59 -6.29 -0.19
N ASP A 289 -3.69 -7.41 0.53
CA ASP A 289 -4.71 -7.57 1.56
C ASP A 289 -4.42 -6.78 2.83
N GLY A 290 -3.21 -6.22 2.91
CA GLY A 290 -2.64 -5.65 4.11
C GLY A 290 -2.32 -6.71 5.16
N VAL A 291 -2.30 -6.27 6.41
CA VAL A 291 -2.16 -7.12 7.59
C VAL A 291 -3.16 -6.70 8.66
N PRO A 292 -3.48 -7.58 9.62
CA PRO A 292 -4.19 -7.19 10.82
C PRO A 292 -3.55 -5.98 11.51
N VAL A 293 -4.36 -4.98 11.87
CA VAL A 293 -3.90 -3.81 12.63
C VAL A 293 -3.35 -4.22 13.99
N SER A 294 -3.91 -5.28 14.57
CA SER A 294 -3.41 -5.91 15.80
C SER A 294 -1.99 -6.44 15.67
N GLU A 295 -1.50 -6.69 14.46
CA GLU A 295 -0.10 -7.06 14.23
C GLU A 295 0.78 -5.83 14.08
N MET A 296 0.24 -4.70 13.64
CA MET A 296 0.99 -3.46 13.45
C MET A 296 1.13 -2.63 14.72
N GLU A 297 0.19 -2.73 15.65
CA GLU A 297 0.14 -1.84 16.81
C GLU A 297 0.02 -2.58 18.14
N LYS A 298 1.09 -2.53 18.96
CA LYS A 298 1.12 -3.10 20.32
C LYS A 298 -0.11 -2.72 21.16
N ALA A 299 -0.54 -1.46 21.13
CA ALA A 299 -1.69 -1.01 21.91
C ALA A 299 -3.00 -1.71 21.48
N ILE A 300 -3.18 -1.93 20.18
CA ILE A 300 -4.35 -2.62 19.63
C ILE A 300 -4.23 -4.13 19.85
N ASN A 301 -3.02 -4.69 19.69
CA ASN A 301 -2.71 -6.07 20.05
C ASN A 301 -3.10 -6.39 21.50
N VAL A 302 -2.62 -5.58 22.44
CA VAL A 302 -2.91 -5.69 23.88
C VAL A 302 -4.39 -5.45 24.15
N ALA A 303 -5.04 -4.51 23.47
CA ALA A 303 -6.47 -4.28 23.62
C ALA A 303 -7.31 -5.50 23.20
N TYR A 304 -6.95 -6.17 22.10
CA TYR A 304 -7.59 -7.42 21.72
C TYR A 304 -7.26 -8.58 22.67
N ALA A 305 -5.99 -8.72 23.07
CA ALA A 305 -5.56 -9.79 23.98
C ALA A 305 -6.20 -9.68 25.38
N SER A 306 -6.47 -8.45 25.85
CA SER A 306 -7.13 -8.18 27.12
C SER A 306 -8.66 -8.21 27.04
N GLY A 307 -9.24 -8.39 25.84
CA GLY A 307 -10.69 -8.31 25.62
C GLY A 307 -11.27 -6.89 25.74
N ALA A 308 -10.42 -5.87 25.81
CA ALA A 308 -10.84 -4.46 25.81
C ALA A 308 -11.35 -4.00 24.44
N MET A 309 -10.92 -4.66 23.36
CA MET A 309 -11.55 -4.62 22.05
C MET A 309 -12.04 -6.02 21.68
N ASP A 310 -13.22 -6.07 21.09
CA ASP A 310 -13.78 -7.30 20.54
C ASP A 310 -13.42 -7.43 19.06
N ARG A 311 -12.70 -8.52 18.72
CA ARG A 311 -12.35 -8.87 17.32
C ARG A 311 -13.58 -9.12 16.46
N GLU A 312 -14.72 -9.45 17.07
CA GLU A 312 -15.99 -9.67 16.37
C GLU A 312 -16.70 -8.35 16.00
N VAL A 313 -16.28 -7.21 16.57
CA VAL A 313 -16.98 -5.91 16.40
C VAL A 313 -16.15 -4.90 15.59
N MET A 314 -14.82 -4.89 15.70
CA MET A 314 -13.95 -4.03 14.89
C MET A 314 -13.15 -4.85 13.86
N PRO A 315 -13.22 -4.53 12.55
CA PRO A 315 -12.45 -5.23 11.54
C PRO A 315 -10.96 -4.95 11.71
N ASP A 316 -10.20 -6.02 11.87
CA ASP A 316 -8.75 -5.99 12.03
C ASP A 316 -8.05 -5.94 10.65
N THR A 317 -8.11 -4.78 9.99
CA THR A 317 -7.52 -4.59 8.66
C THR A 317 -6.79 -3.26 8.54
N SER A 318 -5.50 -3.31 8.23
CA SER A 318 -4.84 -2.25 7.48
C SER A 318 -5.11 -2.57 6.01
N GLY A 319 -5.59 -1.70 5.11
CA GLY A 319 -5.53 -2.02 3.66
C GLY A 319 -4.10 -2.32 3.15
N PRO A 320 -3.84 -2.35 1.83
CA PRO A 320 -2.54 -2.74 1.29
C PRO A 320 -1.35 -2.07 1.97
N ILE A 321 -0.37 -2.87 2.36
CA ILE A 321 0.87 -2.35 2.95
C ILE A 321 2.10 -2.76 2.16
N VAL A 322 3.15 -1.99 2.36
CA VAL A 322 4.51 -2.26 1.90
C VAL A 322 5.37 -2.45 3.14
N ILE A 323 6.04 -3.59 3.24
CA ILE A 323 7.04 -3.88 4.27
C ILE A 323 8.40 -3.96 3.60
N ARG A 324 9.32 -3.09 3.99
CA ARG A 324 10.71 -3.13 3.55
C ARG A 324 11.57 -3.58 4.71
N VAL A 325 12.47 -4.53 4.45
CA VAL A 325 13.36 -5.12 5.47
C VAL A 325 14.79 -5.08 4.99
N GLU A 326 15.71 -4.79 5.91
CA GLU A 326 17.15 -4.87 5.73
C GLU A 326 17.74 -5.68 6.88
N VAL A 327 18.27 -6.86 6.57
CA VAL A 327 18.79 -7.79 7.57
C VAL A 327 20.28 -7.55 7.76
N GLU A 328 20.66 -7.13 8.96
CA GLU A 328 22.08 -6.91 9.30
C GLU A 328 22.76 -8.18 9.80
N ARG A 329 22.02 -9.06 10.49
CA ARG A 329 22.57 -10.30 11.05
C ARG A 329 21.49 -11.35 11.22
N VAL A 330 21.88 -12.60 11.00
CA VAL A 330 21.07 -13.80 11.31
C VAL A 330 21.91 -14.72 12.17
N ALA A 331 21.37 -15.14 13.32
CA ALA A 331 21.90 -16.22 14.12
C ALA A 331 20.88 -17.37 14.18
N PRO A 332 21.30 -18.62 13.98
CA PRO A 332 20.40 -19.76 13.95
C PRO A 332 19.69 -19.94 15.30
N ALA A 333 18.53 -20.59 15.27
CA ALA A 333 17.85 -21.05 16.48
C ALA A 333 18.80 -21.92 17.32
N ALA A 334 18.76 -21.72 18.64
CA ALA A 334 19.60 -22.45 19.60
C ALA A 334 19.11 -23.88 19.81
#